data_AF-A0A0D2ML36-F1
#
_entry.id   AF-A0A0D2ML36-F1
#
_cell.length_a   1.000
_cell.length_b   1.000
_cell.length_c   1.000
_cell.angle_alpha   90.00
_cell.angle_beta   90.00
_cell.angle_gamma   90.00
#
_symmetry.space_group_name_H-M   'P 1'
#
loop_
_entity.id
_entity.type
_entity.pdbx_description
1 polymer ?
#
loop_
_entity_poly.entity_id
_entity_poly.type
_entity_poly.pdbx_seq_one_letter_code
_entity_poly.pdbx_strand_id
1 'polypeptide(L)'
;MPAVVDATGLPPGEVVSQLAALAAAKEVSFDLSPKQALAWKVLHTPHDLPGLASRLASRLARVVASSVSRLDAAYAALAGAAVYGGDADAQERHLRGAIRDYFGGDMVQQQEDQQQPALHHHHHHHQQQQQQQQQQQQQQQEEEQQQQPQQQQQEQGEQQQQQQQQQEEEDKEEARQQQQAGEDDAWEALWGGSSPVQRPLPDHLRRMVRGFLRAEAARMRAVGRERLSGLAVARLLAGLASPAFPADAWRRVSEWGRLQAVDFPLLVAAADAELPALWEDEGGAA
;
A
#
# COMPACT_ATOMS: atom_id res chain seq x y z
N MET A 1 30.29 -3.10 -8.32
CA MET A 1 30.06 -3.93 -7.12
C MET A 1 29.89 -5.42 -7.42
N PRO A 2 28.93 -5.91 -8.25
CA PRO A 2 28.72 -7.35 -8.43
C PRO A 2 29.95 -8.12 -8.93
N ALA A 3 30.66 -7.59 -9.95
CA ALA A 3 31.87 -8.22 -10.48
C ALA A 3 33.02 -8.30 -9.45
N VAL A 4 33.11 -7.34 -8.53
CA VAL A 4 34.15 -7.31 -7.47
C VAL A 4 33.81 -8.33 -6.38
N VAL A 5 32.52 -8.46 -6.04
CA VAL A 5 32.02 -9.49 -5.13
C VAL A 5 32.29 -10.89 -5.68
N ASP A 6 32.00 -11.13 -6.97
CA ASP A 6 32.28 -12.43 -7.59
C ASP A 6 33.80 -12.72 -7.72
N ALA A 7 34.63 -11.70 -7.96
CA ALA A 7 36.08 -11.87 -8.05
C ALA A 7 36.75 -12.14 -6.69
N THR A 8 36.22 -11.55 -5.61
CA THR A 8 36.77 -11.68 -4.25
C THR A 8 36.18 -12.86 -3.48
N GLY A 9 34.98 -13.31 -3.84
CA GLY A 9 34.25 -14.32 -3.08
C GLY A 9 33.74 -13.85 -1.71
N LEU A 10 33.98 -12.58 -1.36
CA LEU A 10 33.58 -11.98 -0.09
C LEU A 10 32.13 -11.49 -0.16
N PRO A 11 31.40 -11.46 0.96
CA PRO A 11 30.05 -10.90 0.98
C PRO A 11 30.10 -9.39 0.63
N PRO A 12 29.05 -8.84 0.00
CA PRO A 12 29.03 -7.45 -0.45
C PRO A 12 29.38 -6.43 0.64
N GLY A 13 28.96 -6.68 1.89
CA GLY A 13 29.27 -5.82 3.03
C GLY A 13 30.77 -5.76 3.36
N GLU A 14 31.47 -6.88 3.27
CA GLU A 14 32.93 -6.93 3.50
C GLU A 14 33.70 -6.25 2.36
N VAL A 15 33.25 -6.43 1.11
CA VAL A 15 33.85 -5.73 -0.04
C VAL A 15 33.71 -4.22 0.13
N VAL A 16 32.54 -3.71 0.54
CA VAL A 16 32.36 -2.29 0.84
C VAL A 16 33.25 -1.85 1.99
N SER A 17 33.36 -2.65 3.07
CA SER A 17 34.22 -2.34 4.21
C SER A 17 35.70 -2.27 3.83
N GLN A 18 36.18 -3.19 3.00
CA GLN A 18 37.57 -3.18 2.52
C GLN A 18 37.84 -2.00 1.58
N LEU A 19 36.92 -1.70 0.67
CA LEU A 19 37.02 -0.52 -0.19
C LEU A 19 37.02 0.77 0.63
N ALA A 20 36.20 0.86 1.68
CA ALA A 20 36.19 1.98 2.62
C ALA A 20 37.52 2.12 3.37
N ALA A 21 38.12 1.02 3.82
CA ALA A 21 39.43 1.02 4.48
C ALA A 21 40.56 1.49 3.53
N LEU A 22 40.58 0.99 2.29
CA LEU A 22 41.55 1.41 1.27
C LEU A 22 41.36 2.88 0.86
N ALA A 23 40.12 3.36 0.82
CA ALA A 23 39.83 4.76 0.57
C ALA A 23 40.30 5.67 1.72
N ALA A 24 40.13 5.22 2.98
CA ALA A 24 40.67 5.92 4.15
C ALA A 24 42.20 5.98 4.14
N ALA A 25 42.87 4.92 3.66
CA ALA A 25 44.31 4.88 3.43
C ALA A 25 44.78 5.71 2.22
N LYS A 26 43.86 6.29 1.45
CA LYS A 26 44.10 7.05 0.21
C LYS A 26 44.72 6.22 -0.93
N GLU A 27 44.56 4.91 -0.90
CA GLU A 27 45.06 4.01 -1.96
C GLU A 27 44.10 3.93 -3.14
N VAL A 28 42.79 4.10 -2.88
CA VAL A 28 41.74 4.10 -3.90
C VAL A 28 40.73 5.20 -3.64
N SER A 29 39.96 5.57 -4.67
CA SER A 29 38.73 6.35 -4.50
C SER A 29 37.58 5.58 -5.14
N PHE A 30 36.44 5.54 -4.47
CA PHE A 30 35.22 4.95 -5.00
C PHE A 30 34.02 5.77 -4.55
N ASP A 31 32.98 5.77 -5.38
CA ASP A 31 31.70 6.40 -5.10
C ASP A 31 30.57 5.38 -5.28
N LEU A 32 29.64 5.34 -4.33
CA LEU A 32 28.45 4.50 -4.42
C LEU A 32 27.30 5.38 -4.88
N SER A 33 26.78 5.08 -6.08
CA SER A 33 25.59 5.78 -6.56
C SER A 33 24.45 5.66 -5.53
N PRO A 34 23.74 6.75 -5.20
CA PRO A 34 22.59 6.70 -4.29
C PRO A 34 21.43 5.89 -4.88
N LYS A 35 21.50 5.54 -6.17
CA LYS A 35 20.54 4.67 -6.83
C LYS A 35 20.79 3.23 -6.37
N GLN A 36 19.89 2.72 -5.53
CA GLN A 36 19.86 1.31 -5.18
C GLN A 36 19.71 0.45 -6.44
N ALA A 37 20.62 -0.49 -6.63
CA ALA A 37 20.50 -1.52 -7.66
C ALA A 37 20.23 -2.85 -6.96
N LEU A 38 19.17 -3.55 -7.38
CA LEU A 38 18.90 -4.91 -6.91
C LEU A 38 19.95 -5.85 -7.52
N ALA A 39 20.76 -6.47 -6.68
CA ALA A 39 21.72 -7.49 -7.10
C ALA A 39 21.14 -8.88 -6.89
N TRP A 40 20.97 -9.64 -7.97
CA TRP A 40 20.50 -11.02 -7.93
C TRP A 40 21.62 -11.94 -8.40
N LYS A 41 21.82 -13.06 -7.70
CA LYS A 41 22.74 -14.13 -8.11
C LYS A 41 21.93 -15.38 -8.44
N VAL A 42 22.11 -15.89 -9.66
CA VAL A 42 21.53 -17.18 -10.05
C VAL A 42 22.35 -18.28 -9.37
N LEU A 43 21.82 -18.85 -8.29
CA LEU A 43 22.50 -19.93 -7.57
C LEU A 43 22.50 -21.24 -8.36
N HIS A 44 21.41 -21.50 -9.09
CA HIS A 44 21.22 -22.71 -9.87
C HIS A 44 20.66 -22.33 -11.24
N THR A 45 21.39 -22.63 -12.29
CA THR A 45 20.91 -22.46 -13.66
C THR A 45 19.91 -23.59 -13.97
N PRO A 46 18.62 -23.29 -14.21
CA PRO A 46 17.65 -24.31 -14.52
C PRO A 46 18.01 -24.98 -15.85
N HIS A 47 17.89 -26.30 -15.92
CA HIS A 47 18.20 -27.07 -17.13
C HIS A 47 17.26 -26.77 -18.32
N ASP A 48 16.07 -26.22 -18.04
CA ASP A 48 15.04 -25.88 -19.02
C ASP A 48 14.64 -24.40 -18.89
N LEU A 49 15.47 -23.52 -19.45
CA LEU A 49 15.20 -22.08 -19.53
C LEU A 49 13.91 -21.77 -20.33
N PRO A 50 13.65 -22.38 -21.51
CA PRO A 50 12.43 -22.12 -22.26
C PRO A 50 11.15 -22.47 -21.49
N GLY A 51 11.12 -23.62 -20.80
CA GLY A 51 9.96 -24.01 -20.02
C GLY A 51 9.78 -23.16 -18.76
N LEU A 52 10.86 -22.71 -18.11
CA LEU A 52 10.77 -21.73 -17.03
C LEU A 52 10.17 -20.41 -17.53
N ALA A 53 10.66 -19.88 -18.65
CA ALA A 53 10.15 -18.66 -19.26
C ALA A 53 8.65 -18.80 -19.60
N SER A 54 8.24 -19.94 -20.17
CA SER A 54 6.84 -20.23 -20.46
C SER A 54 5.98 -20.24 -19.19
N ARG A 55 6.41 -20.91 -18.11
CA ARG A 55 5.69 -20.92 -16.83
C ARG A 55 5.57 -19.53 -16.20
N LEU A 56 6.64 -18.74 -16.25
CA LEU A 56 6.62 -17.36 -15.76
C LEU A 56 5.66 -16.50 -16.58
N ALA A 57 5.69 -16.62 -17.91
CA ALA A 57 4.75 -15.93 -18.79
C ALA A 57 3.30 -16.31 -18.49
N SER A 58 2.99 -17.61 -18.35
CA SER A 58 1.65 -18.08 -17.97
C SER A 58 1.21 -17.56 -16.60
N ARG A 59 2.11 -17.53 -15.62
CA ARG A 59 1.81 -16.96 -14.29
C ARG A 59 1.53 -15.47 -14.37
N LEU A 60 2.35 -14.70 -15.08
CA LEU A 60 2.13 -13.26 -15.29
C LEU A 60 0.82 -13.01 -16.03
N ALA A 61 0.50 -13.79 -17.06
CA ALA A 61 -0.77 -13.72 -17.76
C ALA A 61 -1.95 -13.97 -16.82
N ARG A 62 -1.86 -14.96 -15.92
CA ARG A 62 -2.87 -15.20 -14.88
C ARG A 62 -3.00 -14.03 -13.91
N VAL A 63 -1.89 -13.44 -13.47
CA VAL A 63 -1.92 -12.29 -12.55
C VAL A 63 -2.57 -11.07 -13.21
N VAL A 64 -2.24 -10.80 -14.47
CA VAL A 64 -2.87 -9.73 -15.25
C VAL A 64 -4.36 -10.02 -15.45
N ALA A 65 -4.72 -11.23 -15.88
CA ALA A 65 -6.12 -11.64 -16.04
C ALA A 65 -6.91 -11.53 -14.74
N SER A 66 -6.32 -11.93 -13.60
CA SER A 66 -6.95 -11.77 -12.29
C SER A 66 -7.15 -10.30 -11.90
N SER A 67 -6.26 -9.42 -12.34
CA SER A 67 -6.39 -7.98 -12.06
C SER A 67 -7.49 -7.35 -12.89
N VAL A 68 -7.64 -7.76 -14.16
CA VAL A 68 -8.76 -7.36 -15.02
C VAL A 68 -10.08 -7.90 -14.46
N SER A 69 -10.13 -9.19 -14.11
CA SER A 69 -11.33 -9.82 -13.54
C SER A 69 -11.81 -9.15 -12.24
N ARG A 70 -10.87 -8.68 -11.39
CA ARG A 70 -11.21 -7.89 -10.19
C ARG A 70 -11.86 -6.56 -10.53
N LEU A 71 -11.36 -5.87 -11.55
CA LEU A 71 -11.94 -4.62 -12.03
C LEU A 71 -13.32 -4.85 -12.66
N ASP A 72 -13.48 -5.91 -13.45
CA ASP A 72 -14.75 -6.28 -14.05
C ASP A 72 -15.80 -6.60 -12.99
N ALA A 73 -15.43 -7.34 -11.94
CA ALA A 73 -16.31 -7.64 -10.81
C ALA A 73 -16.73 -6.37 -10.05
N ALA A 74 -15.77 -5.49 -9.75
CA ALA A 74 -16.07 -4.22 -9.09
C ALA A 74 -16.97 -3.31 -9.95
N TYR A 75 -16.69 -3.22 -11.26
CA TYR A 75 -17.50 -2.45 -12.19
C TYR A 75 -18.92 -3.02 -12.30
N ALA A 76 -19.07 -4.34 -12.45
CA ALA A 76 -20.37 -4.99 -12.52
C ALA A 76 -21.21 -4.77 -11.26
N ALA A 77 -20.59 -4.87 -10.07
CA ALA A 77 -21.25 -4.60 -8.79
C ALA A 77 -21.76 -3.15 -8.69
N LEU A 78 -20.92 -2.18 -9.05
CA LEU A 78 -21.29 -0.76 -9.01
C LEU A 78 -22.32 -0.38 -10.09
N ALA A 79 -22.15 -0.89 -11.31
CA ALA A 79 -23.10 -0.67 -12.40
C ALA A 79 -24.47 -1.28 -12.09
N GLY A 80 -24.51 -2.48 -11.51
CA GLY A 80 -25.74 -3.11 -11.05
C GLY A 80 -26.43 -2.35 -9.92
N ALA A 81 -25.66 -1.80 -8.97
CA ALA A 81 -26.20 -0.96 -7.91
C ALA A 81 -26.80 0.34 -8.47
N ALA A 82 -26.19 0.95 -9.48
CA ALA A 82 -26.68 2.19 -10.09
C ALA A 82 -28.07 2.06 -10.73
N VAL A 83 -28.51 0.85 -11.11
CA VAL A 83 -29.85 0.59 -11.67
C VAL A 83 -30.97 0.91 -10.67
N TYR A 84 -30.70 0.76 -9.36
CA TYR A 84 -31.69 0.99 -8.29
C TYR A 84 -31.79 2.47 -7.88
N GLY A 85 -31.64 3.40 -8.83
CA GLY A 85 -31.56 4.84 -8.57
C GLY A 85 -32.62 5.36 -7.58
N GLY A 86 -32.18 5.72 -6.37
CA GLY A 86 -33.01 6.29 -5.31
C GLY A 86 -33.45 5.33 -4.21
N ASP A 87 -33.27 4.02 -4.37
CA ASP A 87 -33.56 3.00 -3.34
C ASP A 87 -32.25 2.51 -2.70
N ALA A 88 -31.88 3.14 -1.59
CA ALA A 88 -30.64 2.83 -0.86
C ALA A 88 -30.59 1.37 -0.36
N ASP A 89 -31.73 0.80 0.05
CA ASP A 89 -31.80 -0.56 0.58
C ASP A 89 -31.63 -1.60 -0.53
N ALA A 90 -32.15 -1.34 -1.73
CA ALA A 90 -31.91 -2.19 -2.89
C ALA A 90 -30.45 -2.11 -3.37
N GLN A 91 -29.85 -0.91 -3.36
CA GLN A 91 -28.43 -0.71 -3.67
C GLN A 91 -27.53 -1.48 -2.71
N GLU A 92 -27.74 -1.32 -1.40
CA GLU A 92 -26.94 -2.00 -0.37
C GLU A 92 -27.08 -3.52 -0.48
N ARG A 93 -28.29 -4.06 -0.65
CA ARG A 93 -28.51 -5.50 -0.82
C ARG A 93 -27.78 -6.05 -2.04
N HIS A 94 -27.80 -5.32 -3.16
CA HIS A 94 -27.08 -5.73 -4.37
C HIS A 94 -25.56 -5.76 -4.13
N LEU A 95 -25.00 -4.69 -3.56
CA LEU A 95 -23.57 -4.61 -3.27
C LEU A 95 -23.12 -5.69 -2.27
N ARG A 96 -23.88 -5.94 -1.21
CA ARG A 96 -23.59 -7.03 -0.25
C ARG A 96 -23.63 -8.41 -0.89
N GLY A 97 -24.57 -8.63 -1.82
CA GLY A 97 -24.63 -9.87 -2.61
C GLY A 97 -23.36 -10.05 -3.45
N ALA A 98 -23.01 -9.04 -4.25
CA ALA A 98 -21.82 -9.08 -5.09
C ALA A 98 -20.51 -9.28 -4.29
N ILE A 99 -20.39 -8.64 -3.12
CA ILE A 99 -19.25 -8.84 -2.21
C ILE A 99 -19.20 -10.27 -1.70
N ARG A 100 -20.35 -10.82 -1.25
CA ARG A 100 -20.42 -12.20 -0.77
C ARG A 100 -20.06 -13.20 -1.86
N ASP A 101 -20.55 -13.01 -3.08
CA ASP A 101 -20.25 -13.90 -4.20
C ASP A 101 -18.77 -13.85 -4.57
N TYR A 102 -18.17 -12.66 -4.55
CA TYR A 102 -16.75 -12.46 -4.82
C TYR A 102 -15.82 -13.12 -3.77
N PHE A 103 -16.16 -13.04 -2.47
CA PHE A 103 -15.35 -13.62 -1.39
C PHE A 103 -15.74 -15.07 -1.00
N GLY A 104 -16.96 -15.50 -1.31
CA GLY A 104 -17.55 -16.74 -0.81
C GLY A 104 -17.42 -17.96 -1.74
N GLY A 105 -16.97 -17.76 -3.00
CA GLY A 105 -16.92 -18.82 -4.00
C GLY A 105 -15.99 -20.01 -3.73
N ASP A 106 -15.11 -19.96 -2.72
CA ASP A 106 -14.01 -20.94 -2.53
C ASP A 106 -13.92 -21.61 -1.13
N MET A 107 -14.86 -21.36 -0.20
CA MET A 107 -14.71 -21.76 1.22
C MET A 107 -15.41 -23.06 1.68
N VAL A 108 -15.95 -23.89 0.79
CA VAL A 108 -16.72 -25.08 1.19
C VAL A 108 -16.11 -26.36 0.63
N GLN A 109 -15.09 -26.96 1.29
CA GLN A 109 -14.82 -28.40 1.10
C GLN A 109 -13.93 -29.17 2.11
N GLN A 110 -13.46 -28.62 3.24
CA GLN A 110 -12.65 -29.43 4.17
C GLN A 110 -12.88 -29.06 5.63
N GLN A 111 -13.82 -29.75 6.30
CA GLN A 111 -13.76 -30.04 7.74
C GLN A 111 -15.02 -30.79 8.19
N GLU A 112 -14.97 -32.12 8.16
CA GLU A 112 -15.83 -32.99 8.98
C GLU A 112 -15.24 -34.41 8.94
N ASP A 113 -14.35 -34.72 9.89
CA ASP A 113 -14.15 -36.09 10.44
C ASP A 113 -13.02 -36.07 11.48
N GLN A 114 -13.39 -36.05 12.77
CA GLN A 114 -12.76 -36.83 13.86
C GLN A 114 -13.21 -36.34 15.23
N GLN A 115 -14.18 -37.04 15.83
CA GLN A 115 -14.32 -37.12 17.29
C GLN A 115 -14.73 -38.53 17.72
N GLN A 116 -13.92 -39.17 18.55
CA GLN A 116 -14.35 -40.20 19.49
C GLN A 116 -13.58 -40.06 20.81
N PRO A 117 -14.24 -40.11 21.99
CA PRO A 117 -13.57 -40.13 23.28
C PRO A 117 -13.51 -41.56 23.85
N ALA A 118 -12.36 -41.95 24.41
CA ALA A 118 -12.22 -43.17 25.20
C ALA A 118 -12.26 -42.83 26.70
N LEU A 119 -13.28 -43.34 27.39
CA LEU A 119 -13.47 -43.30 28.84
C LEU A 119 -12.83 -44.54 29.49
N HIS A 120 -11.98 -44.36 30.52
CA HIS A 120 -11.45 -45.45 31.33
C HIS A 120 -11.61 -45.21 32.85
N HIS A 121 -12.11 -46.26 33.52
CA HIS A 121 -12.32 -46.40 34.97
C HIS A 121 -11.01 -46.72 35.72
N HIS A 122 -10.79 -46.12 36.90
CA HIS A 122 -9.85 -46.64 37.92
C HIS A 122 -10.28 -46.22 39.34
N HIS A 123 -10.74 -47.16 40.18
CA HIS A 123 -11.42 -46.88 41.46
C HIS A 123 -10.67 -47.35 42.72
N HIS A 124 -9.39 -47.72 42.66
CA HIS A 124 -8.68 -48.23 43.86
C HIS A 124 -7.45 -47.43 44.33
N HIS A 125 -7.13 -46.32 43.66
CA HIS A 125 -6.01 -45.43 44.04
C HIS A 125 -6.40 -44.33 45.06
N HIS A 126 -7.68 -44.26 45.44
CA HIS A 126 -8.26 -43.05 46.04
C HIS A 126 -7.79 -42.75 47.48
N GLN A 127 -7.50 -43.76 48.30
CA GLN A 127 -7.24 -43.53 49.73
C GLN A 127 -5.81 -43.04 50.03
N GLN A 128 -4.80 -43.55 49.31
CA GLN A 128 -3.44 -43.01 49.42
C GLN A 128 -3.32 -41.63 48.74
N GLN A 129 -4.13 -41.41 47.70
CA GLN A 129 -4.20 -40.13 47.01
C GLN A 129 -4.86 -39.03 47.87
N GLN A 130 -5.84 -39.37 48.72
CA GLN A 130 -6.42 -38.40 49.67
C GLN A 130 -5.41 -37.88 50.70
N GLN A 131 -4.49 -38.74 51.19
CA GLN A 131 -3.45 -38.28 52.12
C GLN A 131 -2.40 -37.39 51.45
N GLN A 132 -2.01 -37.70 50.20
CA GLN A 132 -1.15 -36.78 49.43
C GLN A 132 -1.85 -35.46 49.11
N GLN A 133 -3.17 -35.46 48.85
CA GLN A 133 -3.92 -34.22 48.64
C GLN A 133 -3.97 -33.32 49.89
N GLN A 134 -4.07 -33.89 51.09
CA GLN A 134 -4.04 -33.07 52.31
C GLN A 134 -2.68 -32.41 52.55
N GLN A 135 -1.57 -33.10 52.27
CA GLN A 135 -0.24 -32.47 52.35
C GLN A 135 -0.04 -31.40 51.29
N GLN A 136 -0.53 -31.60 50.06
CA GLN A 136 -0.48 -30.56 49.03
C GLN A 136 -1.32 -29.32 49.39
N GLN A 137 -2.48 -29.49 50.02
CA GLN A 137 -3.28 -28.34 50.46
C GLN A 137 -2.59 -27.51 51.55
N GLN A 138 -1.85 -28.15 52.48
CA GLN A 138 -1.09 -27.39 53.48
C GLN A 138 0.08 -26.63 52.87
N GLN A 139 0.81 -27.24 51.93
CA GLN A 139 1.88 -26.53 51.21
C GLN A 139 1.34 -25.36 50.39
N GLN A 140 0.19 -25.52 49.72
CA GLN A 140 -0.43 -24.41 48.99
C GLN A 140 -0.84 -23.25 49.92
N GLN A 141 -1.37 -23.53 51.12
CA GLN A 141 -1.70 -22.44 52.06
C GLN A 141 -0.47 -21.69 52.60
N GLU A 142 0.66 -22.38 52.81
CA GLU A 142 1.91 -21.71 53.21
C GLU A 142 2.50 -20.89 52.06
N GLU A 143 2.40 -21.37 50.82
CA GLU A 143 2.84 -20.63 49.64
C GLU A 143 1.98 -19.39 49.39
N GLU A 144 0.65 -19.48 49.58
CA GLU A 144 -0.27 -18.35 49.44
C GLU A 144 -0.02 -17.28 50.52
N GLN A 145 0.29 -17.69 51.76
CA GLN A 145 0.66 -16.74 52.82
C GLN A 145 2.00 -16.03 52.57
N GLN A 146 2.95 -16.68 51.89
CA GLN A 146 4.22 -16.03 51.52
C GLN A 146 4.12 -15.15 50.27
N GLN A 147 3.21 -15.44 49.35
CA GLN A 147 3.04 -14.63 48.13
C GLN A 147 2.16 -13.39 48.33
N GLN A 148 1.27 -13.39 49.33
CA GLN A 148 0.35 -12.27 49.56
C GLN A 148 1.04 -10.90 49.78
N PRO A 149 2.16 -10.79 50.55
CA PRO A 149 2.88 -9.52 50.70
C PRO A 149 3.54 -9.05 49.40
N GLN A 150 3.94 -9.99 48.53
CA GLN A 150 4.62 -9.67 47.28
C GLN A 150 3.63 -9.17 46.22
N GLN A 151 2.43 -9.74 46.17
CA GLN A 151 1.35 -9.24 45.31
C GLN A 151 0.93 -7.81 45.69
N GLN A 152 0.85 -7.52 47.00
CA GLN A 152 0.46 -6.20 47.48
C GLN A 152 1.50 -5.10 47.14
N GLN A 153 2.79 -5.43 47.12
CA GLN A 153 3.82 -4.50 46.63
C GLN A 153 3.74 -4.29 45.11
N GLN A 154 3.37 -5.32 44.36
CA GLN A 154 3.28 -5.23 42.90
C GLN A 154 2.09 -4.37 42.46
N GLU A 155 0.93 -4.52 43.08
CA GLU A 155 -0.24 -3.66 42.83
C GLU A 155 0.04 -2.19 43.18
N GLN A 156 0.79 -1.93 44.26
CA GLN A 156 1.16 -0.57 44.63
C GLN A 156 2.12 0.07 43.61
N GLY A 157 2.99 -0.73 42.98
CA GLY A 157 3.86 -0.29 41.89
C GLY A 157 3.10 0.02 40.60
N GLU A 158 2.17 -0.84 40.19
CA GLU A 158 1.34 -0.60 39.00
C GLU A 158 0.47 0.65 39.15
N GLN A 159 -0.11 0.88 40.32
CA GLN A 159 -0.95 2.05 40.56
C GLN A 159 -0.16 3.36 40.47
N GLN A 160 1.11 3.35 40.92
CA GLN A 160 1.99 4.53 40.80
C GLN A 160 2.46 4.76 39.35
N GLN A 161 2.68 3.69 38.58
CA GLN A 161 3.03 3.80 37.16
C GLN A 161 1.86 4.32 36.31
N GLN A 162 0.62 3.93 36.65
CA GLN A 162 -0.57 4.39 35.96
C GLN A 162 -0.84 5.89 36.19
N GLN A 163 -0.53 6.41 37.39
CA GLN A 163 -0.59 7.86 37.65
C GLN A 163 0.46 8.65 36.85
N GLN A 164 1.67 8.11 36.66
CA GLN A 164 2.67 8.77 35.81
C GLN A 164 2.24 8.84 34.34
N GLN A 165 1.63 7.76 33.82
CA GLN A 165 1.14 7.77 32.44
C GLN A 165 0.02 8.79 32.23
N GLN A 166 -0.90 8.94 33.19
CA GLN A 166 -1.97 9.94 33.08
C GLN A 166 -1.40 11.37 33.07
N GLN A 167 -0.40 11.68 33.90
CA GLN A 167 0.25 12.99 33.88
C GLN A 167 0.99 13.25 32.55
N GLU A 168 1.66 12.23 32.00
CA GLU A 168 2.37 12.37 30.73
C GLU A 168 1.42 12.51 29.53
N GLU A 169 0.23 11.90 29.60
CA GLU A 169 -0.82 12.08 28.60
C GLU A 169 -1.46 13.46 28.68
N GLU A 170 -1.71 13.97 29.90
CA GLU A 170 -2.26 15.31 30.15
C GLU A 170 -1.28 16.40 29.67
N ASP A 171 0.02 16.27 29.98
CA ASP A 171 1.08 17.17 29.48
C ASP A 171 1.19 17.12 27.94
N LYS A 172 1.04 15.95 27.33
CA LYS A 172 1.02 15.80 25.87
C LYS A 172 -0.21 16.45 25.24
N GLU A 173 -1.37 16.31 25.87
CA GLU A 173 -2.61 16.88 25.37
C GLU A 173 -2.61 18.41 25.45
N GLU A 174 -2.11 18.99 26.55
CA GLU A 174 -1.88 20.44 26.66
C GLU A 174 -0.91 20.96 25.60
N ALA A 175 0.20 20.23 25.34
CA ALA A 175 1.14 20.59 24.28
C ALA A 175 0.51 20.50 22.88
N ARG A 176 -0.38 19.53 22.65
CA ARG A 176 -1.10 19.35 21.38
C ARG A 176 -2.10 20.46 21.11
N GLN A 177 -2.84 20.90 22.12
CA GLN A 177 -3.80 22.00 22.00
C GLN A 177 -3.09 23.33 21.67
N GLN A 178 -1.88 23.56 22.21
CA GLN A 178 -1.08 24.74 21.87
C GLN A 178 -0.52 24.69 20.44
N GLN A 179 -0.27 23.50 19.88
CA GLN A 179 0.18 23.35 18.49
C GLN A 179 -0.96 23.43 17.47
N GLN A 180 -2.15 22.92 17.79
CA GLN A 180 -3.30 22.97 16.87
C GLN A 180 -3.81 24.40 16.60
N ALA A 181 -3.66 25.33 17.55
CA ALA A 181 -3.98 26.73 17.34
C ALA A 181 -3.11 27.44 16.27
N GLY A 182 -2.05 26.79 15.75
CA GLY A 182 -1.18 27.32 14.70
C GLY A 182 -1.17 26.54 13.37
N GLU A 183 -1.84 25.38 13.27
CA GLU A 183 -1.68 24.47 12.12
C GLU A 183 -2.98 24.01 11.45
N ASP A 184 -4.15 24.45 11.92
CA ASP A 184 -5.45 24.08 11.32
C ASP A 184 -5.65 24.61 9.88
N ASP A 185 -4.78 25.47 9.36
CA ASP A 185 -4.81 25.91 7.95
C ASP A 185 -4.01 24.99 6.98
N ALA A 186 -3.25 24.00 7.47
CA ALA A 186 -2.27 23.28 6.64
C ALA A 186 -2.58 21.78 6.39
N TRP A 187 -3.28 21.08 7.29
CA TRP A 187 -3.37 19.61 7.24
C TRP A 187 -4.70 19.02 6.74
N GLU A 188 -5.81 19.78 6.72
CA GLU A 188 -7.06 19.34 6.06
C GLU A 188 -6.92 19.19 4.53
N ALA A 189 -5.87 19.77 3.94
CA ALA A 189 -5.65 19.81 2.50
C ALA A 189 -5.09 18.51 1.88
N LEU A 190 -4.65 17.52 2.68
CA LEU A 190 -3.85 16.43 2.13
C LEU A 190 -4.56 15.09 1.94
N TRP A 191 -5.38 14.55 2.86
CA TRP A 191 -5.96 13.19 2.64
C TRP A 191 -7.30 12.88 3.33
N GLY A 192 -8.15 13.87 3.65
CA GLY A 192 -9.26 13.65 4.60
C GLY A 192 -10.68 14.06 4.21
N GLY A 193 -10.91 14.69 3.06
CA GLY A 193 -12.25 15.12 2.65
C GLY A 193 -12.58 14.65 1.25
N SER A 194 -13.77 14.07 1.05
CA SER A 194 -14.35 13.89 -0.28
C SER A 194 -14.41 15.24 -0.98
N SER A 195 -13.34 15.61 -1.69
CA SER A 195 -13.32 16.83 -2.47
C SER A 195 -14.43 16.69 -3.50
N PRO A 196 -15.46 17.55 -3.47
CA PRO A 196 -16.54 17.46 -4.45
C PRO A 196 -15.88 17.59 -5.82
N VAL A 197 -16.11 16.58 -6.68
CA VAL A 197 -15.62 16.58 -8.06
C VAL A 197 -15.89 17.96 -8.65
N GLN A 198 -14.84 18.72 -8.90
CA GLN A 198 -14.94 20.08 -9.38
C GLN A 198 -15.44 20.05 -10.82
N ARG A 199 -16.49 20.82 -11.09
CA ARG A 199 -17.02 21.03 -12.44
C ARG A 199 -16.82 22.49 -12.85
N PRO A 200 -15.56 22.89 -13.14
CA PRO A 200 -15.30 24.24 -13.64
C PRO A 200 -16.05 24.46 -14.96
N LEU A 201 -16.37 25.72 -15.26
CA LEU A 201 -16.99 26.09 -16.53
C LEU A 201 -16.13 25.57 -17.70
N PRO A 202 -16.74 24.97 -18.74
CA PRO A 202 -16.00 24.37 -19.85
C PRO A 202 -14.94 25.28 -20.49
N ASP A 203 -15.24 26.57 -20.66
CA ASP A 203 -14.29 27.53 -21.25
C ASP A 203 -13.09 27.84 -20.35
N HIS A 204 -13.27 27.79 -19.03
CA HIS A 204 -12.16 27.92 -18.09
C HIS A 204 -11.25 26.70 -18.16
N LEU A 205 -11.85 25.50 -18.18
CA LEU A 205 -11.12 24.24 -18.30
C LEU A 205 -10.33 24.17 -19.61
N ARG A 206 -10.96 24.54 -20.74
CA ARG A 206 -10.28 24.63 -22.05
C ARG A 206 -9.11 25.59 -22.03
N ARG A 207 -9.23 26.77 -21.40
CA ARG A 207 -8.11 27.71 -21.24
C ARG A 207 -6.96 27.13 -20.43
N MET A 208 -7.25 26.42 -19.34
CA MET A 208 -6.22 25.75 -18.54
C MET A 208 -5.50 24.66 -19.35
N VAL A 209 -6.25 23.82 -20.06
CA VAL A 209 -5.68 22.75 -20.91
C VAL A 209 -4.86 23.33 -22.05
N ARG A 210 -5.34 24.39 -22.72
CA ARG A 210 -4.57 25.11 -23.75
C ARG A 210 -3.27 25.69 -23.20
N GLY A 211 -3.31 26.29 -22.00
CA GLY A 211 -2.13 26.83 -21.34
C GLY A 211 -1.07 25.75 -21.10
N PHE A 212 -1.49 24.59 -20.61
CA PHE A 212 -0.63 23.42 -20.42
C PHE A 212 -0.05 22.90 -21.75
N LEU A 213 -0.89 22.68 -22.76
CA LEU A 213 -0.45 22.17 -24.06
C LEU A 213 0.57 23.11 -24.73
N ARG A 214 0.43 24.43 -24.54
CA ARG A 214 1.41 25.42 -25.02
C ARG A 214 2.71 25.40 -24.23
N ALA A 215 2.63 25.35 -22.90
CA ALA A 215 3.81 25.30 -22.03
C ALA A 215 4.67 24.06 -22.32
N GLU A 216 4.03 22.91 -22.55
CA GLU A 216 4.70 21.62 -22.79
C GLU A 216 4.70 21.19 -24.26
N ALA A 217 4.48 22.12 -25.20
CA ALA A 217 4.30 21.81 -26.62
C ALA A 217 5.44 20.97 -27.20
N ALA A 218 6.69 21.28 -26.87
CA ALA A 218 7.86 20.53 -27.34
C ALA A 218 7.84 19.06 -26.87
N ARG A 219 7.48 18.81 -25.60
CA ARG A 219 7.37 17.44 -25.07
C ARG A 219 6.17 16.70 -25.65
N MET A 220 5.03 17.38 -25.78
CA MET A 220 3.83 16.80 -26.39
C MET A 220 4.06 16.39 -27.84
N ARG A 221 4.81 17.21 -28.59
CA ARG A 221 5.21 16.88 -29.96
C ARG A 221 6.16 15.68 -30.02
N ALA A 222 7.10 15.58 -29.08
CA ALA A 222 8.02 14.43 -29.00
C ALA A 222 7.30 13.09 -28.72
N VAL A 223 6.11 13.12 -28.10
CA VAL A 223 5.28 11.91 -27.90
C VAL A 223 4.65 11.42 -29.22
N GLY A 224 4.38 12.35 -30.14
CA GLY A 224 3.81 12.07 -31.47
C GLY A 224 2.28 12.09 -31.51
N ARG A 225 1.74 12.50 -32.66
CA ARG A 225 0.31 12.72 -32.89
C ARG A 225 -0.56 11.46 -32.70
N GLU A 226 -0.03 10.28 -32.99
CA GLU A 226 -0.78 9.02 -32.86
C GLU A 226 -0.93 8.55 -31.41
N ARG A 227 -0.02 8.99 -30.52
CA ARG A 227 0.01 8.55 -29.12
C ARG A 227 -0.58 9.58 -28.16
N LEU A 228 -0.73 10.82 -28.62
CA LEU A 228 -1.30 11.91 -27.87
C LEU A 228 -2.80 12.03 -28.19
N SER A 229 -3.64 11.64 -27.25
CA SER A 229 -5.11 11.80 -27.29
C SER A 229 -5.59 12.69 -26.14
N GLY A 230 -6.83 13.19 -26.18
CA GLY A 230 -7.40 13.95 -25.06
C GLY A 230 -7.43 13.13 -23.78
N LEU A 231 -7.65 11.81 -23.87
CA LEU A 231 -7.53 10.89 -22.74
C LEU A 231 -6.12 10.86 -22.14
N ALA A 232 -5.08 10.82 -22.98
CA ALA A 232 -3.69 10.85 -22.54
C ALA A 232 -3.35 12.16 -21.79
N VAL A 233 -3.79 13.29 -22.34
CA VAL A 233 -3.61 14.63 -21.73
C VAL A 233 -4.41 14.75 -20.43
N ALA A 234 -5.63 14.23 -20.37
CA ALA A 234 -6.44 14.22 -19.16
C ALA A 234 -5.79 13.40 -18.04
N ARG A 235 -5.19 12.23 -18.35
CA ARG A 235 -4.46 11.41 -17.37
C ARG A 235 -3.27 12.15 -16.78
N LEU A 236 -2.49 12.87 -17.60
CA LEU A 236 -1.39 13.72 -17.15
C LEU A 236 -1.87 14.78 -16.14
N LEU A 237 -2.90 15.53 -16.51
CA LEU A 237 -3.46 16.60 -15.69
C LEU A 237 -4.13 16.08 -14.42
N ALA A 238 -4.64 14.84 -14.44
CA ALA A 238 -5.17 14.13 -13.28
C ALA A 238 -4.10 13.39 -12.45
N GLY A 239 -2.83 13.38 -12.87
CA GLY A 239 -1.75 12.75 -12.13
C GLY A 239 -1.71 11.23 -12.25
N LEU A 240 -2.31 10.67 -13.31
CA LEU A 240 -2.43 9.24 -13.56
C LEU A 240 -1.35 8.76 -14.53
N ALA A 241 -0.53 7.80 -14.08
CA ALA A 241 0.49 7.17 -14.91
C ALA A 241 -0.11 6.40 -16.10
N SER A 242 0.63 6.36 -17.21
CA SER A 242 0.31 5.51 -18.36
C SER A 242 1.58 5.09 -19.11
N PRO A 243 1.53 4.06 -19.98
CA PRO A 243 2.71 3.63 -20.76
C PRO A 243 3.31 4.71 -21.66
N ALA A 244 2.50 5.68 -22.13
CA ALA A 244 3.00 6.82 -22.90
C ALA A 244 3.50 7.96 -22.00
N PHE A 245 3.07 8.01 -20.73
CA PHE A 245 3.34 9.07 -19.77
C PHE A 245 3.70 8.46 -18.40
N PRO A 246 4.93 7.94 -18.26
CA PRO A 246 5.33 7.27 -17.02
C PRO A 246 5.57 8.31 -15.91
N ALA A 247 5.14 8.00 -14.68
CA ALA A 247 5.08 8.97 -13.59
C ALA A 247 6.45 9.56 -13.22
N ASP A 248 7.52 8.79 -13.34
CA ASP A 248 8.89 9.20 -13.07
C ASP A 248 9.40 10.32 -14.00
N ALA A 249 8.94 10.34 -15.25
CA ALA A 249 9.27 11.36 -16.23
C ALA A 249 8.41 12.64 -16.06
N TRP A 250 7.14 12.48 -15.68
CA TRP A 250 6.15 13.57 -15.74
C TRP A 250 5.79 14.18 -14.39
N ARG A 251 6.00 13.49 -13.26
CA ARG A 251 5.68 14.00 -11.92
C ARG A 251 6.50 15.23 -11.51
N ARG A 252 7.59 15.54 -12.24
CA ARG A 252 8.41 16.75 -12.03
C ARG A 252 7.88 17.98 -12.77
N VAL A 253 6.92 17.79 -13.68
CA VAL A 253 6.24 18.88 -14.38
C VAL A 253 5.18 19.45 -13.44
N SER A 254 5.13 20.78 -13.30
CA SER A 254 4.25 21.46 -12.33
C SER A 254 2.76 21.23 -12.57
N GLU A 255 2.41 20.77 -13.75
CA GLU A 255 1.06 20.52 -14.22
C GLU A 255 0.59 19.09 -13.97
N TRP A 256 1.48 18.20 -13.52
CA TRP A 256 1.12 16.83 -13.13
C TRP A 256 0.16 16.82 -11.94
N GLY A 257 -1.03 16.25 -12.12
CA GLY A 257 -2.02 16.15 -11.04
C GLY A 257 -2.70 17.48 -10.67
N ARG A 258 -2.42 18.57 -11.40
CA ARG A 258 -2.97 19.90 -11.09
C ARG A 258 -4.49 19.94 -11.15
N LEU A 259 -5.10 19.09 -11.96
CA LEU A 259 -6.55 19.00 -12.13
C LEU A 259 -7.11 17.66 -11.62
N GLN A 260 -6.46 17.05 -10.62
CA GLN A 260 -6.89 15.76 -10.04
C GLN A 260 -8.32 15.79 -9.45
N ALA A 261 -8.79 16.97 -9.02
CA ALA A 261 -10.13 17.15 -8.47
C ALA A 261 -11.20 17.45 -9.53
N VAL A 262 -10.83 17.67 -10.80
CA VAL A 262 -11.78 18.00 -11.88
C VAL A 262 -12.45 16.73 -12.42
N ASP A 263 -13.74 16.83 -12.76
CA ASP A 263 -14.50 15.77 -13.43
C ASP A 263 -13.74 15.24 -14.67
N PHE A 264 -13.31 13.98 -14.59
CA PHE A 264 -12.39 13.41 -15.57
C PHE A 264 -12.98 13.39 -17.00
N PRO A 265 -14.26 13.00 -17.23
CA PRO A 265 -14.94 13.20 -18.51
C PRO A 265 -14.87 14.63 -19.07
N LEU A 266 -15.07 15.67 -18.24
CA LEU A 266 -14.96 17.07 -18.70
C LEU A 266 -13.52 17.41 -19.11
N LEU A 267 -12.53 16.89 -18.38
CA LEU A 267 -11.12 17.07 -18.68
C LEU A 267 -10.72 16.42 -20.01
N VAL A 268 -11.24 15.21 -20.29
CA VAL A 268 -11.05 14.53 -21.58
C VAL A 268 -11.65 15.35 -22.72
N ALA A 269 -12.90 15.80 -22.58
CA ALA A 269 -13.58 16.60 -23.61
C ALA A 269 -12.86 17.92 -23.89
N ALA A 270 -12.40 18.61 -22.84
CA ALA A 270 -11.62 19.84 -22.98
C ALA A 270 -10.27 19.58 -23.66
N ALA A 271 -9.60 18.47 -23.35
CA ALA A 271 -8.35 18.10 -23.98
C ALA A 271 -8.50 17.74 -25.47
N ASP A 272 -9.51 16.96 -25.83
CA ASP A 272 -9.81 16.63 -27.22
C ASP A 272 -10.12 17.89 -28.06
N ALA A 273 -10.81 18.87 -27.47
CA ALA A 273 -11.13 20.13 -28.15
C ALA A 273 -9.91 21.04 -28.40
N GLU A 274 -8.87 20.95 -27.57
CA GLU A 274 -7.68 21.82 -27.66
C GLU A 274 -6.49 21.15 -28.35
N LEU A 275 -6.51 19.83 -28.50
CA LEU A 275 -5.42 19.07 -29.11
C LEU A 275 -5.13 19.44 -30.59
N PRO A 276 -6.13 19.69 -31.46
CA PRO A 276 -5.87 20.06 -32.85
C PRO A 276 -5.01 21.32 -32.99
N ALA A 277 -5.26 22.32 -32.13
CA ALA A 277 -4.55 23.60 -32.15
C ALA A 277 -3.04 23.45 -31.86
N LEU A 278 -2.61 22.37 -31.19
CA LEU A 278 -1.20 22.09 -30.95
C LEU A 278 -0.41 21.81 -32.25
N TRP A 279 -1.11 21.27 -33.25
CA TRP A 279 -0.54 20.82 -34.53
C TRP A 279 -0.75 21.84 -35.66
N GLU A 280 -1.75 22.72 -35.54
CA GLU A 280 -2.02 23.76 -36.54
C GLU A 280 -0.95 24.85 -36.57
N ASP A 281 -0.25 25.10 -35.45
CA ASP A 281 0.87 26.05 -35.36
C ASP A 281 2.08 25.68 -36.27
N GLU A 282 2.15 24.48 -36.84
CA GLU A 282 3.19 24.09 -37.82
C GLU A 282 2.95 24.66 -39.23
N GLY A 283 1.71 25.03 -39.57
CA GLY A 283 1.34 25.44 -40.93
C GLY A 283 1.62 26.90 -41.29
N GLY A 284 2.06 27.73 -40.32
CA GLY A 284 2.23 29.18 -40.49
C GLY A 284 3.67 29.68 -40.65
N ALA A 285 4.66 28.78 -40.66
CA ALA A 285 6.09 29.13 -40.72
C ALA A 285 6.82 28.40 -41.86
N ALA A 286 6.23 28.41 -43.06
CA ALA A 286 6.88 28.01 -44.30
C ALA A 286 6.92 29.18 -45.28
#